data_AF-A0A9P5BA48-F1
#
_entry.id   AF-A0A9P5BA48-F1
#
_cell.length_a   1.000
_cell.length_b   1.000
_cell.length_c   1.000
_cell.angle_alpha   90.00
_cell.angle_beta   90.00
_cell.angle_gamma   90.00
#
_symmetry.space_group_name_H-M   'P 1'
#
loop_
_entity.id
_entity.type
_entity.pdbx_description
1 polymer ?
#
loop_
_entity_poly.entity_id
_entity_poly.type
_entity_poly.pdbx_seq_one_letter_code
_entity_poly.pdbx_strand_id
1 'polypeptide(L)'
;MYLLNLQSFAAGGHCAVAICLGETPLVDPHNVYDLVRSLQEKFNDIAFLICDEIHKYEMMIPRNMTITRAQRLAIKKRDDMNAVLNTAFEHLKQKSELSANLTILRWSQIDDQDYQKVHEIMYQYRDRFEEELRSSSGFYIKRRLAVTTLTEERLENFTKYTLAELPVQLMGFNYDNRYPDGSAGNFNSAYVSPIDTVVQAYRNNPDVAGDISRSVPHMKAGKVTRVFFDRPVREEAKEKSCANGVDAPLVQAAVIS
;
A
#
# COMPACT_ATOMS: atom_id res chain seq x y z
N MET A 1 -4.93 -3.15 -24.38
CA MET A 1 -3.83 -2.22 -24.05
C MET A 1 -4.50 -1.06 -23.34
N TYR A 2 -4.33 -0.96 -22.02
CA TYR A 2 -5.03 0.05 -21.22
C TYR A 2 -4.08 1.22 -20.99
N LEU A 3 -4.52 2.44 -21.30
CA LEU A 3 -3.73 3.63 -21.08
C LEU A 3 -3.71 3.97 -19.59
N LEU A 4 -2.64 3.61 -18.89
CA LEU A 4 -2.30 4.26 -17.63
C LEU A 4 -1.92 5.70 -17.96
N ASN A 5 -2.87 6.61 -17.73
CA ASN A 5 -2.73 8.04 -18.05
C ASN A 5 -1.81 8.72 -17.02
N LEU A 6 -0.53 8.41 -17.10
CA LEU A 6 0.52 9.01 -16.31
C LEU A 6 0.92 10.34 -17.00
N GLN A 7 0.65 11.51 -16.40
CA GLN A 7 1.10 12.80 -16.95
C GLN A 7 2.64 12.84 -17.13
N SER A 8 3.12 13.76 -17.97
CA SER A 8 4.47 13.81 -18.54
C SER A 8 5.59 13.61 -17.50
N PHE A 9 6.09 12.40 -17.39
CA PHE A 9 7.37 12.13 -16.76
C PHE A 9 8.48 12.53 -17.74
N ALA A 10 9.56 13.13 -17.23
CA ALA A 10 10.76 13.31 -18.03
C ALA A 10 11.29 11.91 -18.42
N ALA A 11 11.59 11.72 -19.71
CA ALA A 11 12.14 10.46 -20.21
C ALA A 11 13.43 10.12 -19.44
N GLY A 12 13.50 8.91 -18.90
CA GLY A 12 14.65 8.43 -18.13
C GLY A 12 14.59 8.73 -16.62
N GLY A 13 13.41 9.05 -16.09
CA GLY A 13 13.19 9.16 -14.65
C GLY A 13 13.17 7.81 -13.92
N HIS A 14 13.06 7.91 -12.59
CA HIS A 14 12.89 6.77 -11.69
C HIS A 14 11.45 6.71 -11.18
N CYS A 15 10.92 5.50 -10.96
CA CYS A 15 9.58 5.30 -10.42
C CYS A 15 9.59 4.32 -9.26
N ALA A 16 8.79 4.60 -8.25
CA ALA A 16 8.54 3.71 -7.13
C ALA A 16 7.06 3.27 -7.11
N VAL A 17 6.85 1.97 -6.91
CA VAL A 17 5.54 1.35 -6.72
C VAL A 17 5.49 0.75 -5.33
N ALA A 18 4.73 1.37 -4.42
CA ALA A 18 4.45 0.80 -3.11
C ALA A 18 3.31 -0.23 -3.20
N ILE A 19 3.56 -1.44 -2.69
CA ILE A 19 2.62 -2.56 -2.69
C ILE A 19 2.17 -2.85 -1.26
N CYS A 20 0.91 -2.51 -0.99
CA CYS A 20 0.22 -2.98 0.21
C CYS A 20 -0.08 -4.50 0.09
N LEU A 21 0.15 -5.25 1.16
CA LEU A 21 -0.03 -6.72 1.20
C LEU A 21 -1.44 -7.18 1.62
N GLY A 22 -2.39 -6.25 1.69
CA GLY A 22 -3.81 -6.55 1.79
C GLY A 22 -4.33 -7.27 0.53
N GLU A 23 -5.61 -7.10 0.22
CA GLU A 23 -6.14 -7.56 -1.06
C GLU A 23 -5.56 -6.70 -2.19
N THR A 24 -4.61 -7.25 -2.93
CA THR A 24 -3.90 -6.55 -4.01
C THR A 24 -4.12 -7.25 -5.36
N PRO A 25 -4.43 -6.50 -6.44
CA PRO A 25 -4.60 -7.08 -7.77
C PRO A 25 -3.28 -7.62 -8.34
N LEU A 26 -2.15 -7.24 -7.76
CA LEU A 26 -0.83 -7.69 -8.21
C LEU A 26 -0.53 -9.16 -7.89
N VAL A 27 -1.43 -9.87 -7.18
CA VAL A 27 -1.35 -11.34 -7.08
C VAL A 27 -1.54 -12.04 -8.43
N ASP A 28 -2.17 -11.38 -9.40
CA ASP A 28 -2.21 -11.86 -10.79
C ASP A 28 -0.98 -11.33 -11.54
N PRO A 29 -0.09 -12.22 -12.04
CA PRO A 29 1.08 -11.83 -12.82
C PRO A 29 0.75 -10.96 -14.04
N HIS A 30 -0.45 -11.10 -14.62
CA HIS A 30 -0.84 -10.26 -15.76
C HIS A 30 -1.02 -8.79 -15.41
N ASN A 31 -1.46 -8.49 -14.20
CA ASN A 31 -1.53 -7.11 -13.71
C ASN A 31 -0.11 -6.54 -13.52
N VAL A 32 0.84 -7.38 -13.09
CA VAL A 32 2.26 -6.99 -13.03
C VAL A 32 2.80 -6.71 -14.44
N TYR A 33 2.48 -7.54 -15.44
CA TYR A 33 2.89 -7.29 -16.83
C TYR A 33 2.38 -5.96 -17.37
N ASP A 34 1.08 -5.69 -17.21
CA ASP A 34 0.46 -4.46 -17.71
C ASP A 34 1.04 -3.22 -17.01
N LEU A 35 1.30 -3.32 -15.70
CA LEU A 35 1.92 -2.26 -14.92
C LEU A 35 3.34 -1.97 -15.41
N VAL A 36 4.20 -3.00 -15.49
CA VAL A 36 5.60 -2.84 -15.92
C VAL A 36 5.66 -2.26 -17.33
N ARG A 37 4.88 -2.80 -18.28
CA ARG A 37 4.86 -2.30 -19.66
C ARG A 37 4.49 -0.82 -19.72
N SER A 38 3.53 -0.38 -18.92
CA SER A 38 3.11 1.03 -18.91
C SER A 38 4.12 1.95 -18.23
N LEU A 39 4.80 1.48 -17.18
CA LEU A 39 5.80 2.27 -16.47
C LEU A 39 7.09 2.41 -17.29
N GLN A 40 7.56 1.33 -17.92
CA GLN A 40 8.82 1.35 -18.67
C GLN A 40 8.77 2.19 -19.96
N GLU A 41 7.57 2.58 -20.42
CA GLU A 41 7.42 3.59 -21.48
C GLU A 41 8.00 4.96 -21.08
N LYS A 42 8.14 5.21 -19.77
CA LYS A 42 8.50 6.53 -19.21
C LYS A 42 9.71 6.48 -18.28
N PHE A 43 9.95 5.34 -17.64
CA PHE A 43 10.94 5.18 -16.58
C PHE A 43 11.99 4.13 -16.93
N ASN A 44 13.25 4.44 -16.64
CA ASN A 44 14.36 3.51 -16.85
C ASN A 44 14.64 2.64 -15.62
N ASP A 45 14.31 3.12 -14.42
CA ASP A 45 14.44 2.35 -13.18
C ASP A 45 13.11 2.36 -12.42
N ILE A 46 12.62 1.16 -12.09
CA ILE A 46 11.35 0.96 -11.40
C ILE A 46 11.60 0.13 -10.14
N ALA A 47 11.36 0.71 -8.97
CA ALA A 47 11.40 0.02 -7.69
C ALA A 47 10.00 -0.43 -7.27
N PHE A 48 9.86 -1.68 -6.85
CA PHE A 48 8.66 -2.23 -6.24
C PHE A 48 8.91 -2.41 -4.74
N LEU A 49 8.37 -1.52 -3.93
CA LEU A 49 8.45 -1.58 -2.47
C LEU A 49 7.33 -2.46 -1.93
N ILE A 50 7.67 -3.60 -1.34
CA ILE A 50 6.73 -4.43 -0.60
C ILE A 50 6.59 -3.88 0.82
N CYS A 51 5.38 -3.45 1.20
CA CYS A 51 5.10 -2.85 2.51
C CYS A 51 4.90 -3.91 3.61
N ASP A 52 5.86 -4.82 3.77
CA ASP A 52 5.77 -6.00 4.63
C ASP A 52 5.79 -5.69 6.12
N GLU A 53 6.71 -4.84 6.57
CA GLU A 53 6.93 -4.64 8.01
C GLU A 53 5.80 -3.89 8.71
N ILE A 54 5.15 -2.96 8.02
CA ILE A 54 4.00 -2.22 8.56
C ILE A 54 2.71 -3.03 8.48
N HIS A 55 2.61 -4.00 7.55
CA HIS A 55 1.41 -4.80 7.33
C HIS A 55 1.04 -5.71 8.51
N LYS A 56 1.99 -5.98 9.43
CA LYS A 56 1.70 -6.67 10.69
C LYS A 56 0.59 -5.98 11.49
N TYR A 57 0.49 -4.64 11.46
CA TYR A 57 -0.52 -3.90 12.20
C TYR A 57 -1.94 -4.11 11.62
N GLU A 58 -2.07 -4.11 10.30
CA GLU A 58 -3.33 -4.42 9.61
C GLU A 58 -3.79 -5.85 9.92
N MET A 59 -2.85 -6.81 9.89
CA MET A 59 -3.09 -8.23 10.19
C MET A 59 -3.61 -8.48 11.62
N MET A 60 -3.31 -7.59 12.56
CA MET A 60 -3.79 -7.71 13.94
C MET A 60 -5.29 -7.39 14.08
N ILE A 61 -5.87 -6.60 13.17
CA ILE A 61 -7.24 -6.06 13.29
C ILE A 61 -8.33 -7.16 13.21
N PRO A 62 -8.41 -8.00 12.16
CA PRO A 62 -9.58 -8.86 11.96
C PRO A 62 -9.69 -10.01 12.97
N ARG A 63 -8.58 -10.48 13.55
CA ARG A 63 -8.54 -11.73 14.34
C ARG A 63 -7.87 -11.62 15.71
N ASN A 64 -7.71 -10.39 16.23
CA ASN A 64 -6.99 -10.10 17.48
C ASN A 64 -5.69 -10.90 17.61
N MET A 65 -4.91 -10.91 16.53
CA MET A 65 -3.69 -11.71 16.47
C MET A 65 -2.60 -11.04 17.30
N THR A 66 -1.75 -11.86 17.94
CA THR A 66 -0.52 -11.36 18.54
C THR A 66 0.41 -10.80 17.46
N ILE A 67 1.21 -9.80 17.82
CA ILE A 67 2.16 -9.16 16.90
C ILE A 67 3.11 -10.18 16.25
N THR A 68 3.59 -11.19 17.00
CA THR A 68 4.46 -12.25 16.47
C THR A 68 3.76 -13.08 15.40
N ARG A 69 2.49 -13.41 15.59
CA ARG A 69 1.71 -14.16 14.59
C ARG A 69 1.44 -13.30 13.36
N ALA A 70 1.05 -12.05 13.55
CA ALA A 70 0.81 -11.11 12.47
C ALA A 70 2.09 -10.88 11.63
N GLN A 71 3.24 -10.75 12.26
CA GLN A 71 4.54 -10.61 11.59
C GLN A 71 4.89 -11.85 10.77
N ARG A 72 4.67 -13.07 11.29
CA ARG A 72 4.88 -14.30 10.51
C ARG A 72 4.01 -14.36 9.26
N LEU A 73 2.75 -13.93 9.36
CA LEU A 73 1.85 -13.88 8.20
C LEU A 73 2.25 -12.80 7.20
N ALA A 74 2.67 -11.62 7.68
CA ALA A 74 3.18 -10.56 6.81
C ALA A 74 4.44 -11.01 6.04
N ILE A 75 5.36 -11.74 6.70
CA ILE A 75 6.53 -12.36 6.06
C ILE A 75 6.11 -13.35 4.97
N LYS A 76 5.13 -14.22 5.26
CA LYS A 76 4.62 -15.16 4.26
C LYS A 76 4.05 -14.42 3.04
N LYS A 77 3.19 -13.42 3.26
CA LYS A 77 2.60 -12.61 2.18
C LYS A 77 3.65 -11.86 1.35
N ARG A 78 4.73 -11.38 2.00
CA ARG A 78 5.87 -10.80 1.32
C ARG A 78 6.53 -11.81 0.40
N ASP A 79 6.81 -13.02 0.89
CA ASP A 79 7.47 -14.07 0.11
C ASP A 79 6.62 -14.47 -1.10
N ASP A 80 5.30 -14.61 -0.90
CA ASP A 80 4.34 -14.87 -1.97
C ASP A 80 4.35 -13.75 -3.03
N MET A 81 4.29 -12.47 -2.61
CA MET A 81 4.36 -11.32 -3.53
C MET A 81 5.71 -11.24 -4.26
N ASN A 82 6.81 -11.48 -3.56
CA ASN A 82 8.15 -11.50 -4.14
C ASN A 82 8.26 -12.60 -5.22
N ALA A 83 7.68 -13.77 -4.97
CA ALA A 83 7.63 -14.85 -5.96
C ALA A 83 6.82 -14.43 -7.20
N VAL A 84 5.66 -13.79 -7.03
CA VAL A 84 4.84 -13.28 -8.15
C VAL A 84 5.62 -12.25 -8.98
N LEU A 85 6.25 -11.26 -8.34
CA LEU A 85 7.02 -10.24 -9.01
C LEU A 85 8.21 -10.83 -9.78
N ASN A 86 9.03 -11.68 -9.14
CA ASN A 86 10.18 -12.30 -9.81
C ASN A 86 9.77 -13.18 -10.99
N THR A 87 8.70 -13.97 -10.83
CA THR A 87 8.15 -14.78 -11.93
C THR A 87 7.73 -13.89 -13.08
N ALA A 88 7.08 -12.77 -12.78
CA ALA A 88 6.61 -11.86 -13.81
C ALA A 88 7.78 -11.15 -14.53
N PHE A 89 8.80 -10.73 -13.78
CA PHE A 89 9.97 -10.04 -14.34
C PHE A 89 10.80 -10.96 -15.23
N GLU A 90 11.01 -12.20 -14.80
CA GLU A 90 11.71 -13.21 -15.61
C GLU A 90 10.94 -13.54 -16.90
N HIS A 91 9.61 -13.61 -16.84
CA HIS A 91 8.79 -13.81 -18.04
C HIS A 91 8.91 -12.66 -19.05
N LEU A 92 8.87 -11.40 -18.58
CA LEU A 92 9.06 -10.23 -19.46
C LEU A 92 10.47 -10.21 -20.06
N LYS A 93 11.49 -10.55 -19.26
CA LYS A 93 12.89 -10.63 -19.70
C LYS A 93 13.08 -11.72 -20.76
N GLN A 94 12.52 -12.91 -20.57
CA GLN A 94 12.59 -14.02 -21.54
C GLN A 94 11.93 -13.66 -22.88
N LYS A 95 10.90 -12.81 -22.85
CA LYS A 95 10.22 -12.31 -24.06
C LYS A 95 10.90 -11.09 -24.69
N SER A 96 12.03 -10.62 -24.14
CA SER A 96 12.67 -9.37 -24.55
C SER A 96 11.72 -8.15 -24.51
N GLU A 97 10.75 -8.18 -23.59
CA GLU A 97 9.78 -7.11 -23.39
C GLU A 97 10.18 -6.16 -22.26
N LEU A 98 11.34 -6.39 -21.63
CA LEU A 98 11.83 -5.59 -20.50
C LEU A 98 12.93 -4.63 -20.95
N SER A 99 12.66 -3.33 -20.84
CA SER A 99 13.64 -2.27 -21.13
C SER A 99 14.10 -1.51 -19.90
N ALA A 100 13.32 -1.51 -18.82
CA ALA A 100 13.66 -0.86 -17.56
C ALA A 100 14.39 -1.80 -16.59
N ASN A 101 15.21 -1.23 -15.72
CA ASN A 101 15.77 -1.91 -14.56
C ASN A 101 14.69 -2.06 -13.49
N LEU A 102 14.41 -3.28 -13.07
CA LEU A 102 13.43 -3.57 -12.02
C LEU A 102 14.14 -3.96 -10.73
N THR A 103 13.74 -3.37 -9.61
CA THR A 103 14.25 -3.73 -8.28
C THR A 103 13.08 -4.00 -7.35
N ILE A 104 13.17 -5.05 -6.54
CA ILE A 104 12.22 -5.32 -5.46
C ILE A 104 12.86 -4.87 -4.15
N LEU A 105 12.16 -4.00 -3.42
CA LEU A 105 12.57 -3.48 -2.13
C LEU A 105 11.65 -4.00 -1.03
N ARG A 106 12.21 -4.18 0.16
CA ARG A 106 11.48 -4.42 1.42
C ARG A 106 11.39 -3.14 2.23
N TRP A 107 10.45 -3.07 3.15
CA TRP A 107 10.32 -1.92 4.03
C TRP A 107 11.60 -1.62 4.82
N SER A 108 12.30 -2.65 5.33
CA SER A 108 13.60 -2.47 6.02
C SER A 108 14.67 -1.78 5.18
N GLN A 109 14.56 -1.75 3.85
CA GLN A 109 15.54 -1.09 3.00
C GLN A 109 15.29 0.42 2.85
N ILE A 110 14.10 0.89 3.23
CA ILE A 110 13.75 2.32 3.27
C ILE A 110 13.64 2.83 4.71
N ASP A 111 13.72 1.93 5.70
CA ASP A 111 13.71 2.25 7.12
C ASP A 111 15.10 2.78 7.56
N ASP A 112 15.48 3.92 6.99
CA ASP A 112 16.73 4.60 7.26
C ASP A 112 16.59 5.73 8.30
N GLN A 113 17.69 6.45 8.53
CA GLN A 113 17.70 7.53 9.52
C GLN A 113 16.72 8.66 9.15
N ASP A 114 16.52 8.95 7.86
CA ASP A 114 15.65 10.04 7.44
C ASP A 114 14.19 9.63 7.56
N TYR A 115 13.84 8.39 7.19
CA TYR A 115 12.54 7.81 7.48
C TYR A 115 12.23 7.88 8.99
N GLN A 116 13.16 7.46 9.85
CA GLN A 116 12.94 7.45 11.30
C GLN A 116 12.73 8.85 11.87
N LYS A 117 13.48 9.86 11.42
CA LYS A 117 13.24 11.27 11.83
C LYS A 117 11.82 11.73 11.48
N VAL A 118 11.36 11.46 10.25
CA VAL A 118 10.01 11.86 9.82
C VAL A 118 8.94 11.07 10.60
N HIS A 119 9.18 9.78 10.82
CA HIS A 119 8.30 8.92 11.60
C HIS A 119 8.16 9.38 13.06
N GLU A 120 9.25 9.79 13.71
CA GLU A 120 9.23 10.39 15.04
C GLU A 120 8.38 11.67 15.09
N ILE A 121 8.49 12.54 14.08
CA ILE A 121 7.64 13.73 13.95
C ILE A 121 6.16 13.33 13.85
N MET A 122 5.82 12.25 13.12
CA MET A 122 4.44 11.78 13.05
C MET A 122 3.88 11.45 14.43
N TYR A 123 4.67 10.77 15.27
CA TYR A 123 4.27 10.47 16.65
C TYR A 123 4.24 11.70 17.55
N GLN A 124 5.17 12.64 17.39
CA GLN A 124 5.21 13.89 18.17
C GLN A 124 3.92 14.70 18.00
N TYR A 125 3.34 14.71 16.80
CA TYR A 125 2.12 15.47 16.50
C TYR A 125 0.84 14.63 16.54
N ARG A 126 0.92 13.32 16.83
CA ARG A 126 -0.21 12.38 16.81
C ARG A 126 -1.47 12.94 17.47
N ASP A 127 -1.34 13.42 18.71
CA ASP A 127 -2.48 13.85 19.53
C ASP A 127 -3.24 15.03 18.89
N ARG A 128 -2.58 15.84 18.05
CA ARG A 128 -3.22 16.95 17.33
C ARG A 128 -4.12 16.48 16.18
N PHE A 129 -3.97 15.23 15.75
CA PHE A 129 -4.67 14.64 14.61
C PHE A 129 -5.48 13.39 15.01
N GLU A 130 -5.77 13.23 16.30
CA GLU A 130 -6.45 12.04 16.82
C GLU A 130 -7.85 11.87 16.20
N GLU A 131 -8.56 12.97 15.91
CA GLU A 131 -9.86 12.90 15.23
C GLU A 131 -9.74 12.34 13.81
N GLU A 132 -8.82 12.86 13.01
CA GLU A 132 -8.56 12.39 11.64
C GLU A 132 -8.09 10.94 11.63
N LEU A 133 -7.18 10.58 12.55
CA LEU A 133 -6.66 9.22 12.70
C LEU A 133 -7.79 8.25 13.07
N ARG A 134 -8.63 8.57 14.05
CA ARG A 134 -9.75 7.72 14.46
C ARG A 134 -10.81 7.58 13.37
N SER A 135 -11.11 8.67 12.65
CA SER A 135 -12.06 8.67 11.53
C SER A 135 -11.57 7.78 10.37
N SER A 136 -10.30 7.93 9.99
CA SER A 136 -9.62 7.08 9.00
C SER A 136 -9.65 5.60 9.41
N SER A 137 -9.26 5.29 10.64
CA SER A 137 -9.30 3.94 11.21
C SER A 137 -10.70 3.34 11.19
N GLY A 138 -11.71 4.09 11.65
CA GLY A 138 -13.09 3.62 11.69
C GLY A 138 -13.65 3.33 10.29
N PHE A 139 -13.36 4.20 9.31
CA PHE A 139 -13.76 4.01 7.93
C PHE A 139 -13.10 2.77 7.32
N TYR A 140 -11.79 2.61 7.47
CA TYR A 140 -11.04 1.48 6.93
C TYR A 140 -11.55 0.16 7.50
N ILE A 141 -11.64 0.04 8.82
CA ILE A 141 -11.97 -1.22 9.49
C ILE A 141 -13.39 -1.68 9.12
N LYS A 142 -14.37 -0.76 9.12
CA LYS A 142 -15.75 -1.08 8.78
C LYS A 142 -15.93 -1.43 7.31
N ARG A 143 -15.30 -0.68 6.39
CA ARG A 143 -15.56 -0.83 4.95
C ARG A 143 -14.63 -1.78 4.22
N ARG A 144 -13.36 -1.88 4.63
CA ARG A 144 -12.32 -2.64 3.93
C ARG A 144 -12.04 -3.98 4.56
N LEU A 145 -12.01 -4.05 5.88
CA LEU A 145 -11.82 -5.32 6.59
C LEU A 145 -13.14 -6.03 6.92
N ALA A 146 -14.28 -5.38 6.65
CA ALA A 146 -15.63 -5.88 6.96
C ALA A 146 -15.78 -6.35 8.42
N VAL A 147 -15.04 -5.72 9.35
CA VAL A 147 -15.10 -6.03 10.78
C VAL A 147 -16.20 -5.19 11.40
N THR A 148 -17.21 -5.85 11.96
CA THR A 148 -18.41 -5.19 12.50
C THR A 148 -18.16 -4.42 13.80
N THR A 149 -17.23 -4.89 14.65
CA THR A 149 -16.94 -4.27 15.95
C THR A 149 -15.68 -3.40 15.91
N LEU A 150 -15.82 -2.10 16.19
CA LEU A 150 -14.70 -1.21 16.45
C LEU A 150 -14.32 -1.27 17.93
N THR A 151 -13.08 -1.65 18.23
CA THR A 151 -12.49 -1.59 19.58
C THR A 151 -11.32 -0.61 19.56
N GLU A 152 -10.97 -0.03 20.72
CA GLU A 152 -9.81 0.86 20.85
C GLU A 152 -8.52 0.18 20.38
N GLU A 153 -8.33 -1.10 20.71
CA GLU A 153 -7.18 -1.88 20.24
C GLU A 153 -7.11 -1.96 18.70
N ARG A 154 -8.24 -2.15 18.04
CA ARG A 154 -8.30 -2.22 16.56
C ARG A 154 -8.04 -0.86 15.92
N LEU A 155 -8.61 0.20 16.49
CA LEU A 155 -8.36 1.57 16.05
C LEU A 155 -6.87 1.91 16.21
N GLU A 156 -6.28 1.61 17.37
CA GLU A 156 -4.87 1.85 17.66
C GLU A 156 -3.94 1.08 16.72
N ASN A 157 -4.26 -0.17 16.39
CA ASN A 157 -3.48 -0.94 15.42
C ASN A 157 -3.50 -0.28 14.02
N PHE A 158 -4.65 0.20 13.56
CA PHE A 158 -4.70 0.92 12.29
C PHE A 158 -4.05 2.31 12.36
N THR A 159 -4.12 2.99 13.50
CA THR A 159 -3.38 4.24 13.74
C THR A 159 -1.88 4.01 13.62
N LYS A 160 -1.34 2.95 14.22
CA LYS A 160 0.09 2.57 14.07
C LYS A 160 0.47 2.28 12.63
N TYR A 161 -0.39 1.57 11.90
CA TYR A 161 -0.21 1.35 10.46
C TYR A 161 -0.12 2.68 9.70
N THR A 162 -1.09 3.57 9.94
CA THR A 162 -1.18 4.87 9.27
C THR A 162 0.04 5.74 9.58
N LEU A 163 0.42 5.88 10.86
CA LEU A 163 1.58 6.66 11.27
C LEU A 163 2.89 6.15 10.66
N ALA A 164 3.03 4.82 10.53
CA ALA A 164 4.20 4.22 9.87
C ALA A 164 4.19 4.44 8.34
N GLU A 165 3.03 4.53 7.71
CA GLU A 165 2.92 4.80 6.27
C GLU A 165 3.13 6.29 5.91
N LEU A 166 2.81 7.21 6.84
CA LEU A 166 2.85 8.65 6.60
C LEU A 166 4.18 9.19 6.06
N PRO A 167 5.37 8.78 6.55
CA PRO A 167 6.65 9.24 5.99
C PRO A 167 6.73 9.01 4.47
N VAL A 168 6.32 7.82 4.01
CA VAL A 168 6.30 7.47 2.58
C VAL A 168 5.23 8.25 1.82
N GLN A 169 4.06 8.47 2.42
CA GLN A 169 2.97 9.25 1.81
C GLN A 169 3.31 10.74 1.66
N LEU A 170 4.09 11.29 2.60
CA LEU A 170 4.45 12.71 2.65
C LEU A 170 5.71 13.02 1.85
N MET A 171 6.72 12.17 1.93
CA MET A 171 8.09 12.44 1.41
C MET A 171 8.53 11.46 0.31
N GLY A 172 7.75 10.40 0.04
CA GLY A 172 8.23 9.27 -0.74
C GLY A 172 9.25 8.46 0.06
N PHE A 173 10.07 7.68 -0.61
CA PHE A 173 11.20 7.00 0.03
C PHE A 173 12.46 7.23 -0.80
N ASN A 174 13.59 7.37 -0.11
CA ASN A 174 14.88 7.41 -0.78
C ASN A 174 15.47 6.00 -0.79
N TYR A 175 15.92 5.55 -1.96
CA TYR A 175 16.74 4.35 -2.07
C TYR A 175 17.86 4.65 -3.07
N ASP A 176 19.10 4.53 -2.62
CA ASP A 176 20.31 4.82 -3.41
C ASP A 176 20.34 6.23 -4.05
N ASN A 177 19.73 7.25 -3.40
CA ASN A 177 19.58 8.61 -3.93
C ASN A 177 18.74 8.73 -5.21
N ARG A 178 17.93 7.72 -5.58
CA ARG A 178 17.25 7.67 -6.89
C ARG A 178 15.75 7.98 -6.87
N TYR A 179 15.06 7.88 -5.75
CA TYR A 179 13.59 7.99 -5.71
C TYR A 179 13.01 9.24 -5.00
N PRO A 180 13.59 10.45 -5.14
CA PRO A 180 13.05 11.63 -4.44
C PRO A 180 11.86 12.33 -5.14
N ASP A 181 11.41 11.92 -6.33
CA ASP A 181 10.53 12.77 -7.15
C ASP A 181 9.09 12.23 -7.36
N GLY A 182 8.12 12.99 -6.85
CA GLY A 182 6.69 12.81 -7.10
C GLY A 182 6.12 13.89 -8.01
N SER A 183 5.81 13.55 -9.26
CA SER A 183 5.15 14.45 -10.22
C SER A 183 3.61 14.33 -10.19
N ALA A 184 2.94 15.46 -9.98
CA ALA A 184 1.94 16.00 -10.89
C ALA A 184 0.90 15.11 -11.62
N GLY A 185 0.07 14.26 -10.98
CA GLY A 185 -1.21 13.80 -11.60
C GLY A 185 -2.42 14.03 -10.69
N ASN A 186 -3.48 14.69 -11.18
CA ASN A 186 -4.75 14.86 -10.47
C ASN A 186 -5.77 13.94 -11.14
N PHE A 187 -6.23 12.89 -10.46
CA PHE A 187 -7.26 12.01 -11.02
C PHE A 187 -8.50 12.05 -10.14
N ASN A 188 -9.59 12.51 -10.76
CA ASN A 188 -10.95 12.21 -10.34
C ASN A 188 -11.13 10.70 -10.42
N SER A 189 -11.05 10.01 -9.29
CA SER A 189 -11.66 8.70 -9.13
C SER A 189 -12.65 8.77 -7.98
N ALA A 190 -13.76 8.03 -8.10
CA ALA A 190 -14.75 7.88 -7.04
C ALA A 190 -14.20 7.13 -5.79
N TYR A 191 -12.89 6.80 -5.79
CA TYR A 191 -12.21 6.16 -4.68
C TYR A 191 -11.75 7.21 -3.68
N VAL A 192 -12.28 7.14 -2.46
CA VAL A 192 -11.76 7.88 -1.30
C VAL A 192 -10.74 6.99 -0.61
N SER A 193 -9.48 7.43 -0.57
CA SER A 193 -8.50 6.71 0.23
C SER A 193 -8.80 6.88 1.72
N PRO A 194 -8.79 5.78 2.48
CA PRO A 194 -9.04 5.83 3.92
C PRO A 194 -8.12 6.81 4.67
N ILE A 195 -6.87 6.97 4.22
CA ILE A 195 -5.86 7.80 4.88
C ILE A 195 -5.68 9.18 4.26
N ASP A 196 -6.41 9.53 3.18
CA ASP A 196 -6.17 10.78 2.44
C ASP A 196 -6.31 12.01 3.34
N THR A 197 -7.37 12.04 4.15
CA THR A 197 -7.64 13.11 5.11
C THR A 197 -6.49 13.28 6.10
N VAL A 198 -5.94 12.18 6.61
CA VAL A 198 -4.79 12.21 7.53
C VAL A 198 -3.55 12.76 6.82
N VAL A 199 -3.26 12.27 5.61
CA VAL A 199 -2.12 12.75 4.81
C VAL A 199 -2.23 14.26 4.56
N GLN A 200 -3.41 14.76 4.19
CA GLN A 200 -3.62 16.20 3.98
C GLN A 200 -3.51 17.01 5.28
N ALA A 201 -4.01 16.49 6.40
CA ALA A 201 -3.91 17.15 7.70
C ALA A 201 -2.44 17.36 8.12
N TYR A 202 -1.62 16.31 8.02
CA TYR A 202 -0.18 16.42 8.31
C TYR A 202 0.54 17.32 7.30
N ARG A 203 0.26 17.18 6.00
CA ARG A 203 0.91 17.98 4.95
C ARG A 203 0.63 19.47 5.07
N ASN A 204 -0.59 19.85 5.47
CA ASN A 204 -1.02 21.24 5.56
C ASN A 204 -0.72 21.87 6.93
N ASN A 205 -0.18 21.13 7.89
CA ASN A 205 0.19 21.67 9.19
C ASN A 205 1.58 22.34 9.12
N PRO A 206 1.68 23.66 9.40
CA PRO A 206 2.93 24.39 9.25
C PRO A 206 4.02 23.97 10.24
N ASP A 207 3.64 23.52 11.44
CA ASP A 207 4.59 23.06 12.45
C ASP A 207 5.23 21.74 12.02
N VAL A 208 4.40 20.79 11.56
CA VAL A 208 4.86 19.50 10.99
C VAL A 208 5.76 19.74 9.79
N ALA A 209 5.34 20.56 8.83
CA ALA A 209 6.12 20.88 7.64
C ALA A 209 7.47 21.54 8.01
N GLY A 210 7.47 22.43 9.00
CA GLY A 210 8.66 23.08 9.52
C GLY A 210 9.63 22.11 10.18
N ASP A 211 9.15 21.19 11.02
CA ASP A 211 9.97 20.17 11.67
C ASP A 211 10.56 19.17 10.67
N ILE A 212 9.78 18.72 9.68
CA ILE A 212 10.27 17.86 8.60
C ILE A 212 11.38 18.58 7.82
N SER A 213 11.14 19.82 7.39
CA SER A 213 12.12 20.59 6.61
C SER A 213 13.42 20.84 7.36
N ARG A 214 13.39 20.95 8.70
CA ARG A 214 14.60 21.08 9.53
C ARG A 214 15.33 19.75 9.71
N SER A 215 14.59 18.65 9.80
CA SER A 215 15.14 17.33 10.13
C SER A 215 15.71 16.59 8.92
N VAL A 216 15.08 16.78 7.76
CA VAL A 216 15.44 16.16 6.47
C VAL A 216 15.43 17.19 5.33
N PRO A 217 16.28 18.25 5.39
CA PRO A 217 16.25 19.38 4.44
C PRO A 217 16.56 18.99 2.98
N HIS A 218 17.18 17.84 2.77
CA HIS A 218 17.49 17.29 1.45
C HIS A 218 16.33 16.53 0.81
N MET A 219 15.32 16.14 1.58
CA MET A 219 14.15 15.45 1.06
C MET A 219 13.11 16.45 0.54
N LYS A 220 12.47 16.11 -0.58
CA LYS A 220 11.35 16.87 -1.13
C LYS A 220 10.04 16.19 -0.78
N ALA A 221 8.96 16.99 -0.74
CA ALA A 221 7.63 16.43 -0.58
C ALA A 221 7.33 15.44 -1.72
N GLY A 222 7.01 14.21 -1.35
CA GLY A 222 6.64 13.16 -2.27
C GLY A 222 5.21 13.33 -2.75
N LYS A 223 4.92 12.72 -3.91
CA LYS A 223 3.57 12.59 -4.42
C LYS A 223 3.26 11.13 -4.71
N VAL A 224 2.17 10.66 -4.12
CA VAL A 224 1.66 9.30 -4.34
C VAL A 224 0.54 9.35 -5.38
N THR A 225 0.69 8.57 -6.44
CA THR A 225 -0.37 8.33 -7.43
C THR A 225 -0.89 6.91 -7.24
N ARG A 226 -2.20 6.75 -7.03
CA ARG A 226 -2.83 5.43 -6.88
C ARG A 226 -3.11 4.83 -8.26
N VAL A 227 -2.73 3.58 -8.43
CA VAL A 227 -2.95 2.82 -9.67
C VAL A 227 -4.12 1.86 -9.47
N PHE A 228 -5.06 1.88 -10.40
CA PHE A 228 -6.23 1.01 -10.40
C PHE A 228 -6.11 -0.03 -11.52
N PHE A 229 -6.58 -1.23 -11.26
CA PHE A 229 -6.59 -2.34 -12.20
C PHE A 229 -8.03 -2.78 -12.46
N ASP A 230 -8.39 -2.97 -13.73
CA ASP A 230 -9.73 -3.43 -14.12
C ASP A 230 -9.91 -4.94 -13.85
N ARG A 231 -8.81 -5.70 -13.75
CA ARG A 231 -8.88 -7.13 -13.44
C ARG A 231 -9.03 -7.30 -11.92
N PRO A 232 -10.07 -8.02 -11.46
CA PRO A 232 -10.30 -8.20 -10.02
C PRO A 232 -9.17 -9.01 -9.39
N VAL A 233 -8.97 -8.81 -8.08
CA VAL A 233 -8.22 -9.78 -7.25
C VAL A 233 -8.93 -11.12 -7.41
N ARG A 234 -8.21 -12.19 -7.80
CA ARG A 234 -8.82 -13.52 -7.87
C ARG A 234 -9.45 -13.80 -6.51
N GLU A 235 -10.76 -14.04 -6.48
CA GLU A 235 -11.40 -14.55 -5.27
C GLU A 235 -10.66 -15.82 -4.88
N GLU A 236 -10.05 -15.85 -3.69
CA GLU A 236 -9.60 -17.12 -3.12
C GLU A 236 -10.83 -18.03 -3.15
N ALA A 237 -10.72 -19.13 -3.89
CA ALA A 237 -11.76 -20.14 -3.93
C ALA A 237 -12.11 -20.44 -2.48
N LYS A 238 -13.37 -20.19 -2.11
CA LYS A 238 -13.91 -20.63 -0.82
C LYS A 238 -13.68 -22.14 -0.77
N GLU A 239 -12.60 -22.59 -0.14
CA GLU A 239 -12.52 -23.95 0.39
C GLU A 239 -13.59 -24.03 1.48
N LYS A 240 -14.83 -24.27 1.05
CA LYS A 240 -15.85 -24.82 1.90
C LYS A 240 -15.41 -26.24 2.20
N SER A 241 -14.79 -26.40 3.36
CA SER A 241 -14.92 -27.61 4.15
C SER A 241 -16.40 -27.97 4.25
N CYS A 242 -16.83 -29.02 3.55
CA CYS A 242 -18.06 -29.74 3.82
C CYS A 242 -17.81 -31.22 3.55
N ALA A 243 -16.96 -31.83 4.38
CA ALA A 243 -17.21 -33.22 4.76
C ALA A 243 -18.41 -33.17 5.72
N ASN A 244 -19.57 -33.57 5.19
CA ASN A 244 -20.68 -34.25 5.86
C ASN A 244 -21.92 -34.06 4.99
N GLY A 245 -22.12 -35.00 4.06
CA GLY A 245 -23.42 -35.22 3.47
C GLY A 245 -24.32 -35.87 4.52
N VAL A 246 -25.41 -35.19 4.88
CA VAL A 246 -26.69 -35.83 5.23
C VAL A 246 -27.80 -34.90 4.70
N ASP A 247 -28.78 -35.53 4.08
CA ASP A 247 -29.83 -34.99 3.23
C ASP A 247 -30.82 -33.98 3.83
N ALA A 248 -31.31 -33.11 2.93
CA ALA A 248 -32.67 -32.55 2.79
C ALA A 248 -33.18 -31.40 3.72
N PRO A 249 -34.23 -30.64 3.32
CA PRO A 249 -34.47 -29.99 2.02
C PRO A 249 -34.87 -28.49 2.11
N LEU A 250 -34.79 -27.82 0.96
CA LEU A 250 -35.41 -26.55 0.52
C LEU A 250 -36.44 -25.86 1.44
N VAL A 251 -36.14 -24.60 1.81
CA VAL A 251 -37.17 -23.54 1.94
C VAL A 251 -36.62 -22.22 1.40
N GLN A 252 -37.35 -21.64 0.45
CA GLN A 252 -37.24 -20.28 -0.05
C GLN A 252 -37.36 -19.24 1.07
N ALA A 253 -36.49 -18.24 1.07
CA ALA A 253 -36.84 -16.88 1.47
C ALA A 253 -35.89 -15.88 0.80
N ALA A 254 -36.45 -15.07 -0.11
CA ALA A 254 -35.83 -13.86 -0.60
C ALA A 254 -36.04 -12.74 0.43
N VAL A 255 -35.03 -11.89 0.69
CA VAL A 255 -35.24 -10.47 0.98
C VAL A 255 -34.07 -9.65 0.43
N ILE A 256 -34.45 -8.58 -0.25
CA ILE A 256 -33.69 -7.52 -0.89
C ILE A 256 -33.25 -6.50 0.16
N SER A 257 -31.98 -6.13 0.15
CA SER A 257 -31.45 -4.75 0.36
C SER A 257 -29.93 -4.77 0.29
#